data_AF-A0A395YHL6-F1
#
_entry.id   AF-A0A395YHL6-F1
#
_cell.length_a   1.000
_cell.length_b   1.000
_cell.length_c   1.000
_cell.angle_alpha   90.00
_cell.angle_beta   90.00
_cell.angle_gamma   90.00
#
_symmetry.space_group_name_H-M   'P 1'
#
loop_
_entity.id
_entity.type
_entity.pdbx_description
1 polymer ?
#
loop_
_entity_poly.entity_id
_entity_poly.type
_entity_poly.pdbx_seq_one_letter_code
_entity_poly.pdbx_strand_id
1 'polypeptide(L)'
;MKKKSLIIAISVLVIALVAVLFVVNKPYKPTSFVVDGEIFSATVENGGTLILDLNNSNESKDWSIVSEPETFASDYHNITENIAEFHIIALNDGKGEMIFQCTNDDGTTDKYILVLSISRHQKTYLQIDTVSFTENK
;
A
#
# COMPACT_ATOMS: atom_id res chain seq x y z
N MET A 1 14.29 8.90 57.31
CA MET A 1 14.97 8.55 56.04
C MET A 1 14.19 7.55 55.19
N LYS A 2 13.62 6.47 55.75
CA LYS A 2 12.87 5.43 55.01
C LYS A 2 11.66 5.94 54.19
N LYS A 3 10.81 6.82 54.75
CA LYS A 3 9.63 7.38 54.04
C LYS A 3 10.00 8.20 52.79
N LYS A 4 11.03 9.05 52.86
CA LYS A 4 11.46 9.89 51.72
C LYS A 4 12.06 9.03 50.60
N SER A 5 12.87 8.04 50.96
CA SER A 5 13.44 7.08 50.00
C SER A 5 12.34 6.22 49.34
N LEU A 6 11.32 5.81 50.08
CA LEU A 6 10.17 5.09 49.54
C LEU A 6 9.35 5.93 48.54
N ILE A 7 9.09 7.21 48.87
CA ILE A 7 8.38 8.12 47.97
C ILE A 7 9.16 8.32 46.67
N ILE A 8 10.48 8.54 46.75
CA ILE A 8 11.33 8.69 45.56
C ILE A 8 11.31 7.42 44.71
N ALA A 9 11.41 6.24 45.33
CA ALA A 9 11.36 4.96 44.62
C ALA A 9 10.02 4.75 43.88
N ILE A 10 8.89 5.09 44.52
CA ILE A 10 7.56 5.03 43.90
C ILE A 10 7.47 6.00 42.72
N SER A 11 7.94 7.24 42.88
CA SER A 11 7.92 8.24 41.79
C SER A 11 8.74 7.78 40.58
N VAL A 12 9.93 7.21 40.80
CA VAL A 12 10.76 6.67 39.71
C VAL A 12 10.06 5.50 39.02
N LEU A 13 9.43 4.60 39.79
CA LEU A 13 8.68 3.48 39.23
C LEU A 13 7.51 3.95 38.35
N VAL A 14 6.76 4.96 38.81
CA VAL A 14 5.65 5.55 38.04
C VAL A 14 6.16 6.16 36.73
N ILE A 15 7.25 6.94 36.78
CA ILE A 15 7.84 7.55 35.57
C ILE A 15 8.30 6.46 34.59
N ALA A 16 8.92 5.39 35.08
CA ALA A 16 9.35 4.26 34.25
C ALA A 16 8.15 3.54 33.60
N LEU A 17 7.08 3.29 34.35
CA LEU A 17 5.83 2.70 33.83
C LEU A 17 5.19 3.57 32.75
N VAL A 18 5.12 4.88 32.98
CA VAL A 18 4.59 5.84 32.00
C VAL A 18 5.46 5.84 30.74
N ALA A 19 6.77 5.85 30.86
CA ALA A 19 7.68 5.80 29.71
C ALA A 19 7.50 4.50 28.89
N VAL A 20 7.36 3.36 29.55
CA VAL A 20 7.09 2.07 28.87
C VAL A 20 5.75 2.13 28.12
N LEU A 21 4.69 2.67 28.73
CA LEU A 21 3.40 2.84 28.08
C LEU A 21 3.49 3.72 26.82
N PHE A 22 4.28 4.81 26.86
CA PHE A 22 4.49 5.66 25.68
C PHE A 22 5.24 4.95 24.55
N VAL A 23 6.22 4.10 24.88
CA VAL A 23 6.97 3.33 23.87
C VAL A 23 6.07 2.25 23.24
N VAL A 24 5.27 1.55 24.05
CA VAL A 24 4.37 0.49 23.57
C VAL A 24 3.19 1.06 22.78
N ASN A 25 2.67 2.22 23.17
CA ASN A 25 1.53 2.88 22.52
C ASN A 25 1.95 3.96 21.51
N LYS A 26 3.19 3.91 21.01
CA LYS A 26 3.64 4.88 20.00
C LYS A 26 2.78 4.71 18.74
N PRO A 27 2.17 5.79 18.22
CA PRO A 27 1.35 5.71 17.02
C PRO A 27 2.19 5.17 15.86
N TYR A 28 1.61 4.24 15.11
CA TYR A 28 2.20 3.76 13.87
C TYR A 28 2.29 4.92 12.86
N LYS A 29 3.41 4.97 12.15
CA LYS A 29 3.63 5.95 11.08
C LYS A 29 3.70 5.18 9.76
N PRO A 30 2.65 5.22 8.94
CA PRO A 30 2.68 4.57 7.64
C PRO A 30 3.71 5.25 6.73
N THR A 31 4.20 4.51 5.75
CA THR A 31 5.08 5.03 4.71
C THR A 31 4.30 5.34 3.43
N SER A 32 4.77 6.35 2.71
CA SER A 32 4.29 6.70 1.37
C SER A 32 5.50 6.79 0.45
N PHE A 33 5.34 6.36 -0.79
CA PHE A 33 6.40 6.41 -1.80
C PHE A 33 5.82 6.35 -3.21
N VAL A 34 6.67 6.62 -4.20
CA VAL A 34 6.31 6.59 -5.62
C VAL A 34 7.21 5.59 -6.34
N VAL A 35 6.65 4.84 -7.27
CA VAL A 35 7.35 3.94 -8.19
C VAL A 35 6.95 4.31 -9.62
N ASP A 36 7.92 4.77 -10.40
CA ASP A 36 7.71 5.12 -11.81
C ASP A 36 8.26 4.01 -12.72
N GLY A 37 7.53 3.73 -13.79
CA GLY A 37 7.92 2.87 -14.89
C GLY A 37 7.65 3.54 -16.24
N GLU A 38 8.02 2.85 -17.32
CA GLU A 38 7.83 3.38 -18.68
C GLU A 38 6.35 3.54 -19.06
N ILE A 39 5.50 2.66 -18.55
CA ILE A 39 4.07 2.57 -18.89
C ILE A 39 3.16 2.76 -17.69
N PHE A 40 3.70 3.12 -16.52
CA PHE A 40 2.91 3.31 -15.31
C PHE A 40 3.61 4.24 -14.32
N SER A 41 2.84 4.88 -13.46
CA SER A 41 3.31 5.44 -12.19
C SER A 41 2.42 4.95 -11.05
N ALA A 42 3.03 4.69 -9.90
CA ALA A 42 2.37 4.09 -8.75
C ALA A 42 2.68 4.91 -7.50
N THR A 43 1.66 5.50 -6.89
CA THR A 43 1.79 6.27 -5.63
C THR A 43 1.17 5.49 -4.49
N VAL A 44 1.98 5.09 -3.51
CA VAL A 44 1.49 4.53 -2.25
C VAL A 44 1.22 5.66 -1.26
N GLU A 45 -0.02 5.76 -0.79
CA GLU A 45 -0.47 6.74 0.19
C GLU A 45 -0.87 6.06 1.50
N ASN A 46 -0.48 6.68 2.61
CA ASN A 46 -0.86 6.26 3.96
C ASN A 46 -0.58 4.77 4.25
N GLY A 47 0.38 4.18 3.54
CA GLY A 47 0.80 2.78 3.65
C GLY A 47 -0.16 1.77 3.01
N GLY A 48 -1.48 1.98 3.03
CA GLY A 48 -2.47 0.98 2.63
C GLY A 48 -3.11 1.19 1.27
N THR A 49 -2.92 2.35 0.65
CA THR A 49 -3.58 2.73 -0.61
C THR A 49 -2.53 2.88 -1.69
N LEU A 50 -2.82 2.38 -2.88
CA LEU A 50 -2.04 2.56 -4.09
C LEU A 50 -2.90 3.26 -5.13
N ILE A 51 -2.42 4.36 -5.67
CA ILE A 51 -2.92 4.99 -6.88
C ILE A 51 -2.02 4.53 -8.03
N LEU A 52 -2.57 3.75 -8.94
CA LEU A 52 -1.88 3.22 -10.11
C LEU A 52 -2.37 3.95 -11.34
N ASP A 53 -1.51 4.81 -11.89
CA ASP A 53 -1.73 5.47 -13.18
C ASP A 53 -1.07 4.64 -14.27
N LEU A 54 -1.87 4.14 -15.20
CA LEU A 54 -1.39 3.41 -16.37
C LEU A 54 -1.31 4.34 -17.57
N ASN A 55 -0.23 4.20 -18.33
CA ASN A 55 -0.01 5.02 -19.49
C ASN A 55 -1.07 4.72 -20.55
N ASN A 56 -1.87 5.74 -20.86
CA ASN A 56 -2.84 5.76 -21.95
C ASN A 56 -2.42 6.72 -23.08
N SER A 57 -1.11 6.97 -23.24
CA SER A 57 -0.58 7.74 -24.35
C SER A 57 -0.94 7.03 -25.66
N ASN A 58 -1.64 7.76 -26.54
CA ASN A 58 -2.20 7.37 -27.85
C ASN A 58 -3.74 7.18 -27.90
N GLU A 59 -4.48 7.63 -26.88
CA GLU A 59 -5.94 7.86 -26.95
C GLU A 59 -6.82 6.60 -27.16
N SER A 60 -6.29 5.40 -26.92
CA SER A 60 -6.95 4.17 -27.38
C SER A 60 -6.75 2.90 -26.55
N LYS A 61 -5.89 2.93 -25.52
CA LYS A 61 -5.64 1.75 -24.71
C LYS A 61 -6.74 1.58 -23.68
N ASP A 62 -7.49 0.49 -23.81
CA ASP A 62 -8.53 0.15 -22.84
C ASP A 62 -7.95 -0.80 -21.78
N TRP A 63 -7.95 -0.34 -20.54
CA TRP A 63 -7.37 -1.06 -19.40
C TRP A 63 -8.48 -1.66 -18.53
N SER A 64 -8.34 -2.93 -18.18
CA SER A 64 -9.28 -3.61 -17.29
C SER A 64 -8.58 -4.59 -16.35
N ILE A 65 -9.21 -4.84 -15.20
CA ILE A 65 -8.78 -5.87 -14.26
C ILE A 65 -9.39 -7.21 -14.70
N VAL A 66 -8.53 -8.22 -14.85
CA VAL A 66 -8.90 -9.60 -15.21
C VAL A 66 -9.05 -10.46 -13.95
N SER A 67 -8.20 -10.24 -12.95
CA SER A 67 -8.27 -10.98 -11.69
C SER A 67 -7.65 -10.20 -10.53
N GLU A 68 -8.21 -10.38 -9.35
CA GLU A 68 -7.73 -9.78 -8.10
C GLU A 68 -7.26 -10.87 -7.12
N PRO A 69 -6.21 -10.62 -6.33
CA PRO A 69 -5.80 -11.51 -5.24
C PRO A 69 -6.64 -11.27 -3.98
N GLU A 70 -6.52 -12.14 -2.98
CA GLU A 70 -7.18 -11.95 -1.68
C GLU A 70 -6.47 -10.90 -0.78
N THR A 71 -5.26 -10.48 -1.16
CA THR A 71 -4.43 -9.57 -0.35
C THR A 71 -4.74 -8.09 -0.59
N PHE A 72 -5.29 -7.73 -1.75
CA PHE A 72 -5.68 -6.37 -2.09
C PHE A 72 -6.71 -6.39 -3.22
N ALA A 73 -7.52 -5.34 -3.30
CA ALA A 73 -8.53 -5.19 -4.34
C ALA A 73 -8.58 -3.75 -4.83
N SER A 74 -9.12 -3.54 -6.02
CA SER A 74 -9.39 -2.19 -6.50
C SER A 74 -10.73 -1.69 -5.95
N ASP A 75 -10.73 -0.49 -5.37
CA ASP A 75 -11.93 0.11 -4.76
C ASP A 75 -12.58 1.17 -5.66
N TYR A 76 -11.78 1.84 -6.51
CA TYR A 76 -12.24 2.87 -7.43
C TYR A 76 -11.39 2.92 -8.70
N HIS A 77 -12.01 3.16 -9.85
CA HIS A 77 -11.33 3.36 -11.13
C HIS A 77 -11.77 4.68 -11.77
N ASN A 78 -10.83 5.40 -12.39
CA ASN A 78 -11.08 6.54 -13.24
C ASN A 78 -10.52 6.25 -14.65
N ILE A 79 -11.39 5.79 -15.54
CA ILE A 79 -11.03 5.40 -16.91
C ILE A 79 -11.76 6.34 -17.87
N THR A 80 -10.98 7.07 -18.66
CA THR A 80 -11.45 7.94 -19.74
C THR A 80 -10.56 7.74 -20.96
N GLU A 81 -10.84 8.44 -22.07
CA GLU A 81 -10.03 8.40 -23.29
C GLU A 81 -8.53 8.61 -23.06
N ASN A 82 -8.15 9.41 -22.05
CA ASN A 82 -6.77 9.79 -21.77
C ASN A 82 -6.28 9.40 -20.37
N ILE A 83 -7.12 8.75 -19.55
CA ILE A 83 -6.81 8.43 -18.15
C ILE A 83 -7.12 6.96 -17.93
N ALA A 84 -6.18 6.24 -17.31
CA ALA A 84 -6.38 4.90 -16.81
C ALA A 84 -5.80 4.82 -15.39
N GLU A 85 -6.58 5.28 -14.41
CA GLU A 85 -6.18 5.34 -13.00
C GLU A 85 -6.98 4.32 -12.17
N PHE A 86 -6.28 3.53 -11.36
CA PHE A 86 -6.85 2.52 -10.49
C PHE A 86 -6.43 2.79 -9.04
N HIS A 87 -7.40 2.86 -8.14
CA HIS A 87 -7.19 2.95 -6.71
C HIS A 87 -7.32 1.55 -6.12
N ILE A 88 -6.30 1.16 -5.37
CA ILE A 88 -6.12 -0.19 -4.86
C ILE A 88 -5.87 -0.12 -3.36
N ILE A 89 -6.59 -0.94 -2.60
CA ILE A 89 -6.52 -0.98 -1.14
C ILE A 89 -5.99 -2.33 -0.65
N ALA A 90 -5.09 -2.28 0.33
CA ALA A 90 -4.60 -3.45 1.04
C ALA A 90 -5.72 -4.06 1.90
N LEU A 91 -5.96 -5.37 1.74
CA LEU A 91 -6.96 -6.14 2.49
C LEU A 91 -6.31 -7.09 3.50
N ASN A 92 -5.18 -7.71 3.13
CA ASN A 92 -4.42 -8.62 3.98
C ASN A 92 -2.92 -8.49 3.73
N ASP A 93 -2.13 -8.90 4.73
CA ASP A 93 -0.69 -9.08 4.58
C ASP A 93 -0.36 -10.32 3.76
N GLY A 94 0.80 -10.27 3.10
CA GLY A 94 1.25 -11.27 2.15
C GLY A 94 1.58 -10.66 0.79
N LYS A 95 1.90 -11.55 -0.15
CA LYS A 95 2.17 -11.19 -1.54
C LYS A 95 0.96 -11.55 -2.38
N GLY A 96 0.53 -10.64 -3.26
CA GLY A 96 -0.53 -10.90 -4.23
C GLY A 96 -0.20 -10.40 -5.62
N GLU A 97 -0.93 -10.92 -6.60
CA GLU A 97 -0.79 -10.61 -8.01
C GLU A 97 -2.17 -10.26 -8.56
N MET A 98 -2.30 -9.05 -9.11
CA MET A 98 -3.49 -8.59 -9.82
C MET A 98 -3.17 -8.52 -11.31
N ILE A 99 -4.04 -9.10 -12.13
CA ILE A 99 -3.83 -9.19 -13.57
C ILE A 99 -4.65 -8.11 -14.24
N PHE A 100 -3.98 -7.30 -15.04
CA PHE A 100 -4.57 -6.31 -15.93
C PHE A 100 -4.51 -6.81 -17.37
N GLN A 101 -5.46 -6.35 -18.18
CA GLN A 101 -5.44 -6.47 -19.62
C GLN A 101 -5.47 -5.07 -20.22
N CYS A 102 -4.62 -4.85 -21.23
CA CYS A 102 -4.62 -3.68 -22.09
C CYS A 102 -5.08 -4.12 -23.48
N THR A 103 -6.16 -3.52 -23.99
CA THR A 103 -6.56 -3.68 -25.39
C THR A 103 -5.93 -2.57 -26.20
N ASN A 104 -5.13 -2.93 -27.20
CA ASN A 104 -4.46 -1.99 -28.10
C ASN A 104 -5.38 -1.56 -29.26
N ASP A 105 -4.98 -0.51 -29.97
CA ASP A 105 -5.64 0.01 -31.18
C ASP A 105 -5.97 -1.04 -32.24
N ASP A 106 -5.07 -2.00 -32.42
CA ASP A 106 -5.20 -3.06 -33.42
C ASP A 106 -6.11 -4.22 -32.97
N GLY A 107 -6.71 -4.09 -31.77
CA GLY A 107 -7.56 -5.10 -31.15
C GLY A 107 -6.80 -6.23 -30.48
N THR A 108 -5.45 -6.18 -30.45
CA THR A 108 -4.67 -7.13 -29.65
C THR A 108 -4.80 -6.83 -28.17
N THR A 109 -4.55 -7.85 -27.35
CA THR A 109 -4.64 -7.74 -25.90
C THR A 109 -3.32 -8.16 -25.26
N ASP A 110 -2.72 -7.24 -24.51
CA ASP A 110 -1.55 -7.51 -23.68
C ASP A 110 -1.99 -7.73 -22.23
N LYS A 111 -1.26 -8.58 -21.50
CA LYS A 111 -1.51 -8.81 -20.08
C LYS A 111 -0.40 -8.19 -19.26
N TYR A 112 -0.77 -7.61 -18.13
CA TYR A 112 0.15 -7.03 -17.17
C TYR A 112 -0.14 -7.58 -15.78
N ILE A 113 0.90 -7.69 -14.96
CA ILE A 113 0.78 -8.17 -13.58
C ILE A 113 1.27 -7.07 -12.67
N LEU A 114 0.37 -6.62 -11.79
CA LEU A 114 0.70 -5.83 -10.60
C LEU A 114 1.00 -6.79 -9.45
N VAL A 115 2.19 -6.68 -8.88
CA VAL A 115 2.61 -7.45 -7.70
C VAL A 115 2.80 -6.49 -6.53
N LEU A 116 2.04 -6.74 -5.46
CA LEU A 116 2.22 -6.04 -4.18
C LEU A 116 2.72 -7.02 -3.11
N SER A 117 3.65 -6.55 -2.28
CA SER A 117 3.96 -7.17 -0.99
C SER A 117 3.41 -6.27 0.10
N ILE A 118 2.63 -6.83 1.00
CA ILE A 118 1.98 -6.11 2.09
C ILE A 118 2.39 -6.73 3.42
N SER A 119 2.79 -5.92 4.39
CA SER A 119 3.08 -6.36 5.75
C SER A 119 2.08 -5.81 6.76
N ARG A 120 1.99 -6.49 7.91
CA ARG A 120 1.13 -6.12 9.04
C ARG A 120 1.95 -5.56 10.20
N HIS A 121 1.76 -4.28 10.49
CA HIS A 121 2.40 -3.56 11.59
C HIS A 121 1.45 -3.34 12.77
N GLN A 122 1.99 -3.45 13.98
CA GLN A 122 1.26 -3.33 15.25
C GLN A 122 -0.06 -4.14 15.29
N LYS A 123 -0.12 -5.28 14.59
CA LYS A 123 -1.27 -6.19 14.41
C LYS A 123 -2.44 -5.63 13.59
N THR A 124 -2.58 -4.32 13.43
CA THR A 124 -3.78 -3.72 12.80
C THR A 124 -3.49 -2.98 11.51
N TYR A 125 -2.29 -2.44 11.30
CA TYR A 125 -1.98 -1.60 10.15
C TYR A 125 -1.38 -2.41 9.03
N LEU A 126 -1.97 -2.32 7.84
CA LEU A 126 -1.39 -2.87 6.62
C LEU A 126 -0.51 -1.83 5.95
N GLN A 127 0.62 -2.26 5.41
CA GLN A 127 1.54 -1.43 4.65
C GLN A 127 2.00 -2.16 3.39
N ILE A 128 1.78 -1.54 2.23
CA ILE A 128 2.38 -1.92 0.96
C ILE A 128 3.88 -1.60 1.07
N ASP A 129 4.70 -2.63 1.02
CA ASP A 129 6.15 -2.51 1.13
C ASP A 129 6.83 -2.41 -0.24
N THR A 130 6.24 -3.05 -1.26
CA THR A 130 6.79 -3.08 -2.61
C THR A 130 5.68 -3.05 -3.65
N VAL A 131 5.95 -2.37 -4.75
CA VAL A 131 5.11 -2.35 -5.96
C VAL A 131 5.96 -2.79 -7.15
N SER A 132 5.42 -3.65 -8.00
CA SER A 132 5.99 -3.99 -9.30
C SER A 132 4.87 -4.14 -10.32
N PHE A 133 5.06 -3.60 -11.52
CA PHE A 133 4.10 -3.73 -12.61
C PHE A 133 4.86 -4.11 -13.89
N THR A 134 4.50 -5.23 -14.49
CA THR A 134 5.25 -5.81 -15.62
C THR A 134 4.33 -6.46 -16.65
N GLU A 135 4.74 -6.42 -17.91
CA GLU A 135 4.10 -7.16 -19.00
C GLU A 135 4.28 -8.67 -18.80
N ASN A 136 3.20 -9.43 -18.93
CA ASN A 136 3.16 -10.88 -18.84
C ASN A 136 3.21 -11.48 -20.24
N LYS A 137 4.43 -11.82 -20.68
CA LYS A 137 4.73 -12.38 -22.01
C LYS A 137 4.43 -13.88 -22.12
#